data_AF-A0A5N7SII7-F1
#
_entry.id   AF-A0A5N7SII7-F1
#
_cell.length_a   1.000
_cell.length_b   1.000
_cell.length_c   1.000
_cell.angle_alpha   90.00
_cell.angle_beta   90.00
_cell.angle_gamma   90.00
#
_symmetry.space_group_name_H-M   'P 1'
#
loop_
_entity.id
_entity.type
_entity.pdbx_description
1 polymer ?
#
loop_
_entity_poly.entity_id
_entity_poly.type
_entity_poly.pdbx_seq_one_letter_code
_entity_poly.pdbx_strand_id
1 'polypeptide(L)' 'MMFEASECWVVYSPNESAISDSAGFWSNEFGWVQLDQATRFSTQETGSLQLPISTGGDARFVPWHEAQQHRG' A
#
# COMPACT_ATOMS: atom_id res chain seq x y z
N MET A 1 1.21 -23.89 -13.05
CA MET A 1 2.40 -23.06 -12.74
C MET A 1 1.86 -21.80 -12.11
N MET A 2 1.69 -21.80 -10.79
CA MET A 2 1.13 -20.65 -10.07
C MET A 2 2.32 -19.76 -9.81
N PHE A 3 2.38 -18.65 -10.53
CA PHE A 3 3.40 -17.63 -10.40
C PHE A 3 3.62 -17.37 -8.91
N GLU A 4 4.86 -17.52 -8.45
CA GLU A 4 5.33 -16.82 -7.26
C GLU A 4 5.08 -15.34 -7.55
N ALA A 5 3.87 -14.88 -7.22
CA ALA A 5 3.62 -13.48 -6.98
C ALA A 5 4.59 -13.17 -5.86
N SER A 6 5.74 -12.59 -6.22
CA SER A 6 6.62 -11.91 -5.30
C SER A 6 5.70 -11.19 -4.32
N GLU A 7 5.72 -11.64 -3.06
CA GLU A 7 4.79 -11.21 -2.02
C GLU A 7 5.07 -9.75 -1.68
N CYS A 8 4.71 -8.88 -2.61
CA CYS A 8 4.85 -7.45 -2.54
C CYS A 8 3.58 -6.95 -1.89
N TRP A 9 3.75 -6.26 -0.78
CA TRP A 9 2.73 -5.63 0.01
C TRP A 9 2.86 -4.13 -0.14
N VAL A 10 1.75 -3.42 -0.14
CA VAL A 10 1.73 -1.97 -0.06
C VAL A 10 0.84 -1.56 1.09
N VAL A 11 1.16 -0.46 1.74
CA VAL A 11 0.23 0.10 2.70
C VAL A 11 -0.82 0.86 1.92
N TYR A 12 -2.09 0.52 2.18
CA TYR A 12 -3.25 1.21 1.63
C TYR A 12 -4.11 1.75 2.77
N SER A 13 -4.60 2.97 2.60
CA SER A 13 -5.61 3.59 3.47
C SER A 13 -6.76 4.10 2.59
N PRO A 14 -7.98 3.57 2.76
CA PRO A 14 -9.15 4.08 2.05
C PRO A 14 -9.48 5.53 2.43
N ASN A 15 -9.23 5.96 3.68
CA ASN A 15 -9.41 7.36 4.05
C ASN A 15 -8.46 8.28 3.27
N GLU A 16 -7.19 7.91 3.15
CA GLU A 16 -6.22 8.69 2.36
C GLU A 16 -6.61 8.74 0.88
N SER A 17 -7.03 7.61 0.31
CA SER A 17 -7.57 7.59 -1.06
C SER A 17 -8.76 8.53 -1.25
N ALA A 18 -9.63 8.65 -0.23
CA ALA A 18 -10.83 9.47 -0.31
C ALA A 18 -10.55 10.97 -0.13
N ILE A 19 -9.56 11.33 0.71
CA ILE A 19 -9.22 12.73 0.99
C ILE A 19 -8.18 13.31 0.02
N SER A 20 -7.33 12.48 -0.56
CA SER A 20 -6.16 12.90 -1.34
C SER A 20 -6.18 12.22 -2.70
N ASP A 21 -6.94 12.73 -3.67
CA ASP A 21 -6.93 12.36 -5.11
C ASP A 21 -6.44 10.91 -5.47
N SER A 22 -7.01 9.89 -4.85
CA SER A 22 -6.61 8.47 -4.98
C SER A 22 -5.18 8.09 -4.50
N ALA A 23 -4.47 9.00 -3.85
CA ALA A 23 -3.20 8.81 -3.14
C ALA A 23 -3.39 8.12 -1.79
N GLY A 24 -3.98 6.92 -1.81
CA GLY A 24 -4.18 6.10 -0.61
C GLY A 24 -3.05 5.14 -0.30
N PHE A 25 -1.94 5.17 -1.04
CA PHE A 25 -0.85 4.20 -0.90
C PHE A 25 0.38 4.85 -0.27
N TRP A 26 1.09 4.15 0.60
CA TRP A 26 2.28 4.71 1.23
C TRP A 26 3.55 4.51 0.39
N SER A 27 4.40 5.53 0.39
CA SER A 27 5.76 5.54 -0.11
C SER A 27 6.71 6.01 0.97
N ASN A 28 7.80 5.29 1.19
CA ASN A 28 8.76 5.58 2.26
C ASN A 28 9.52 6.91 2.00
N GLU A 29 9.58 7.36 0.76
CA GLU A 29 10.25 8.62 0.37
C GLU A 29 9.30 9.81 0.29
N PHE A 30 8.06 9.60 -0.14
CA PHE A 30 7.12 10.68 -0.47
C PHE A 30 5.88 10.73 0.43
N GLY A 31 5.63 9.72 1.26
CA GLY A 31 4.43 9.61 2.09
C GLY A 31 3.23 9.00 1.34
N TRP A 32 2.03 9.53 1.53
CA TRP A 32 0.82 9.05 0.85
C TRP A 32 0.79 9.50 -0.62
N VAL A 33 0.88 8.53 -1.52
CA VAL A 33 0.95 8.68 -2.97
C VAL A 33 0.03 7.69 -3.68
N GLN A 34 -0.08 7.78 -5.00
CA GLN A 34 -0.83 6.83 -5.80
C GLN A 34 -0.07 5.50 -5.92
N LEU A 35 -0.80 4.42 -6.29
CA LEU A 35 -0.25 3.07 -6.41
C LEU A 35 1.04 3.02 -7.24
N ASP A 36 1.13 3.80 -8.32
CA ASP A 36 2.28 3.85 -9.22
C ASP A 36 3.60 4.27 -8.52
N GLN A 37 3.50 5.11 -7.50
CA GLN A 37 4.61 5.66 -6.73
C GLN A 37 4.77 5.00 -5.34
N ALA A 38 3.89 4.07 -5.00
CA ALA A 38 3.88 3.42 -3.70
C ALA A 38 5.10 2.50 -3.51
N THR A 39 5.64 2.49 -2.29
CA THR A 39 6.74 1.58 -1.95
C THR A 39 6.18 0.18 -1.72
N ARG A 40 6.73 -0.80 -2.44
CA ARG A 40 6.40 -2.22 -2.29
C ARG A 40 7.31 -2.83 -1.24
N PHE A 41 6.69 -3.32 -0.17
CA PHE A 41 7.33 -4.02 0.92
C PHE A 41 7.29 -5.53 0.68
N SER A 42 8.29 -6.24 1.18
CA SER A 42 8.25 -7.70 1.21
C SER A 42 7.53 -8.22 2.47
N THR A 43 7.05 -9.47 2.49
CA THR A 43 6.43 -10.07 3.69
C THR A 43 7.28 -9.97 4.96
N GLN A 44 8.61 -10.05 4.83
CA GLN A 44 9.53 -9.86 5.97
C GLN A 44 9.54 -8.42 6.50
N GLU A 45 9.39 -7.46 5.60
CA GLU A 45 9.35 -6.03 5.91
C GLU A 45 8.04 -5.66 6.58
N THR A 46 6.90 -6.19 6.13
CA THR A 46 5.58 -5.89 6.72
C THR A 46 5.46 -6.27 8.19
N GLY A 47 6.23 -7.26 8.66
CA GLY A 47 6.27 -7.65 10.08
C GLY A 47 7.17 -6.77 10.95
N SER A 48 8.12 -6.05 10.33
CA SER A 48 9.12 -5.24 11.04
C SER A 48 8.83 -3.74 10.95
N LEU A 49 8.18 -3.30 9.88
CA LEU A 49 7.79 -1.91 9.65
C LEU A 49 6.52 -1.56 10.41
N GLN A 50 6.56 -0.41 11.08
CA GLN A 50 5.36 0.20 11.63
C GLN A 50 4.51 0.78 10.51
N LEU A 51 3.19 0.55 10.60
CA LEU A 51 2.23 1.18 9.71
C LEU A 51 2.32 2.71 9.87
N PRO A 52 2.36 3.46 8.75
CA PRO A 52 2.35 4.91 8.79
C PRO A 52 1.05 5.43 9.40
N ILE A 53 1.14 6.62 10.02
CA ILE A 53 -0.03 7.32 10.54
C ILE A 53 -0.86 7.79 9.35
N SER A 54 -2.08 7.25 9.25
CA SER A 54 -3.12 7.65 8.31
C SER A 54 -4.12 8.56 9.01
N THR A 55 -4.79 9.44 8.27
CA THR A 55 -5.75 10.40 8.84
C THR A 55 -6.87 9.71 9.65
N GLY A 56 -7.26 8.48 9.31
CA GLY A 56 -8.24 7.68 10.07
C GLY A 56 -7.65 6.51 10.86
N GLY A 57 -6.32 6.31 10.84
CA GLY A 57 -5.68 5.14 11.46
C GLY A 57 -6.02 3.80 10.81
N ASP A 58 -6.54 3.84 9.58
CA ASP A 58 -6.98 2.70 8.77
C ASP A 58 -5.94 2.20 7.76
N ALA A 59 -4.69 2.65 7.90
CA ALA A 59 -3.55 2.12 7.16
C ALA A 59 -3.41 0.61 7.39
N ARG A 60 -3.40 -0.16 6.30
CA ARG A 60 -3.22 -1.60 6.34
C ARG A 60 -2.34 -2.08 5.20
N PHE A 61 -1.55 -3.12 5.44
CA PHE A 61 -0.83 -3.80 4.38
C PHE A 61 -1.83 -4.58 3.52
N VAL A 62 -1.82 -4.32 2.21
CA VAL A 62 -2.59 -5.06 1.22
C VAL A 62 -1.64 -5.65 0.18
N PRO A 63 -1.95 -6.83 -0.38
CA PRO A 63 -1.16 -7.40 -1.46
C PRO A 63 -1.15 -6.45 -2.67
N TRP A 64 0.01 -6.26 -3.28
CA TRP A 64 0.18 -5.42 -4.47
C TRP A 64 -0.75 -5.85 -5.61
N HIS A 65 -0.94 -7.16 -5.79
CA HIS A 65 -1.84 -7.67 -6.83
C HIS A 65 -3.31 -7.29 -6.57
N GLU A 66 -3.78 -7.36 -5.32
CA GLU A 66 -5.13 -6.91 -4.93
C GLU A 66 -5.28 -5.41 -5.21
N ALA A 67 -4.28 -4.62 -4.78
CA ALA A 67 -4.26 -3.17 -5.00
C ALA A 67 -4.28 -2.79 -6.49
N GLN A 68 -3.62 -3.57 -7.36
CA GLN A 68 -3.70 -3.39 -8.81
C GLN A 68 -5.08 -3.74 -9.38
N GLN A 69 -5.80 -4.70 -8.80
CA GLN A 69 -7.16 -5.03 -9.25
C GLN A 69 -8.19 -3.95 -8.92
N HIS A 70 -7.93 -3.11 -7.91
CA HIS A 70 -8.75 -1.93 -7.62
C HIS A 70 -8.66 -0.83 -8.69
N ARG A 71 -7.86 -0.99 -9.76
CA ARG A 71 -7.85 -0.11 -10.94
C ARG A 71 -8.88 -0.51 -12.03
N GLY A 72 -9.77 -1.47 -11.76
CA GLY A 72 -10.78 -1.97 -12.70
C GLY A 72 -12.17 -1.34 -12.52
#